data_AF-A0A0W7YBV8-F1
#
_entry.id   AF-A0A0W7YBV8-F1
#
_cell.length_a   1.000
_cell.length_b   1.000
_cell.length_c   1.000
_cell.angle_alpha   90.00
_cell.angle_beta   90.00
_cell.angle_gamma   90.00
#
_symmetry.space_group_name_H-M   'P 1'
#
loop_
_entity.id
_entity.type
_entity.pdbx_description
1 polymer ?
#
loop_
_entity_poly.entity_id
_entity_poly.type
_entity_poly.pdbx_seq_one_letter_code
_entity_poly.pdbx_strand_id
1 'polypeptide(L)'
;MLSVGQFFSRHSASFLISLTTVSIAAIAANPGFFLGGLLFAGSYATSTALLKHRQKKKVMQIAGITKEEFKHIETQLSAANKHIQTLSQNYLRVRSVSAFKQLLEMTRISKNIVKIVKTDPRKFYNVEPFFYAHLPSAVELTDKYTMLSKQPVKDKEIQLTLSKTRETLTDLNDTIQIDLKDALANDIDTLQMEIEFANRSNLRRREQLDWRGDDK
;
A
#
# COMPACT_ATOMS: atom_id res chain seq x y z
N MET A 1 3.41 5.00 -3.99
CA MET A 1 4.67 4.96 -3.22
C MET A 1 4.95 6.29 -2.53
N LEU A 2 4.52 7.43 -3.09
CA LEU A 2 4.51 8.68 -2.31
C LEU A 2 3.35 8.71 -1.31
N SER A 3 3.62 9.21 -0.10
CA SER A 3 2.62 9.33 0.97
C SER A 3 1.71 10.54 0.78
N VAL A 4 0.57 10.54 1.46
CA VAL A 4 -0.37 11.68 1.47
C VAL A 4 0.32 12.93 2.05
N GLY A 5 1.15 12.78 3.09
CA GLY A 5 1.93 13.89 3.63
C GLY A 5 2.90 14.50 2.62
N GLN A 6 3.56 13.68 1.79
CA GLN A 6 4.44 14.17 0.72
C GLN A 6 3.67 14.92 -0.38
N PHE A 7 2.42 14.53 -0.65
CA PHE A 7 1.55 15.26 -1.56
C PHE A 7 1.26 16.67 -1.01
N PHE A 8 0.77 16.77 0.22
CA PHE A 8 0.45 18.07 0.84
C PHE A 8 1.69 18.95 0.96
N SER A 9 2.79 18.42 1.50
CA SER A 9 4.06 19.15 1.62
C SER A 9 4.53 19.74 0.28
N ARG A 10 4.44 18.97 -0.81
CA ARG A 10 4.82 19.44 -2.14
C ARG A 10 3.92 20.58 -2.62
N HIS A 11 2.61 20.43 -2.50
CA HIS A 11 1.67 21.43 -3.01
C HIS A 11 1.72 22.72 -2.20
N SER A 12 1.84 22.64 -0.87
CA SER A 12 2.06 23.82 -0.02
C SER A 12 3.37 24.54 -0.36
N ALA A 13 4.48 23.82 -0.51
CA ALA A 13 5.76 24.44 -0.89
C ALA A 13 5.70 25.07 -2.29
N SER A 14 5.08 24.38 -3.26
CA SER A 14 4.94 24.88 -4.64
C SER A 14 4.08 26.14 -4.72
N PHE A 15 3.02 26.21 -3.91
CA PHE A 15 2.19 27.39 -3.78
C PHE A 15 2.99 28.60 -3.27
N LEU A 16 3.75 28.43 -2.18
CA LEU A 16 4.59 29.50 -1.64
C LEU A 16 5.67 29.96 -2.62
N ILE A 17 6.36 29.03 -3.28
CA ILE A 17 7.35 29.33 -4.32
C ILE A 17 6.72 30.14 -5.46
N SER A 18 5.51 29.78 -5.88
CA SER A 18 4.83 30.46 -6.98
C SER A 18 4.35 31.85 -6.58
N LEU A 19 3.86 32.00 -5.35
CA LEU A 19 3.46 33.29 -4.81
C LEU A 19 4.66 34.24 -4.73
N THR A 20 5.80 33.79 -4.19
CA THR A 20 7.01 34.62 -4.12
C THR A 20 7.55 34.97 -5.51
N THR A 21 7.54 34.03 -6.44
CA THR A 21 7.98 34.26 -7.83
C THR A 21 7.16 35.38 -8.48
N VAL A 22 5.83 35.33 -8.34
CA VAL A 22 4.94 36.34 -8.92
C VAL A 22 5.03 37.68 -8.19
N SER A 23 5.19 37.70 -6.86
CA SER A 23 5.39 38.94 -6.11
C SER A 23 6.67 39.66 -6.53
N ILE A 24 7.78 38.93 -6.71
CA ILE A 24 9.04 39.50 -7.19
C ILE A 24 8.85 40.03 -8.62
N ALA A 25 8.20 39.27 -9.50
CA ALA A 25 7.94 39.69 -10.88
C ALA A 25 7.03 40.93 -10.96
N ALA A 26 6.03 41.03 -10.07
CA ALA A 26 5.15 42.19 -9.99
C ALA A 26 5.91 43.47 -9.65
N ILE A 27 6.87 43.40 -8.72
CA ILE A 27 7.70 44.56 -8.33
C ILE A 27 8.72 44.90 -9.42
N ALA A 28 9.38 43.89 -10.00
CA ALA A 28 10.50 44.11 -10.91
C ALA A 28 10.06 44.49 -12.34
N ALA A 29 8.93 43.95 -12.81
CA ALA A 29 8.55 44.03 -14.23
C ALA A 29 7.08 44.43 -14.45
N ASN A 30 6.25 44.47 -13.40
CA ASN A 30 4.82 44.79 -13.46
C ASN A 30 4.08 44.16 -14.66
N PRO A 31 4.09 42.82 -14.81
CA PRO A 31 3.61 42.13 -16.00
C PRO A 31 2.09 42.19 -16.20
N GLY A 32 1.35 42.82 -15.28
CA GLY A 32 -0.12 42.81 -15.27
C GLY A 32 -0.71 41.46 -14.86
N PHE A 33 -2.03 41.43 -14.70
CA PHE A 33 -2.74 40.29 -14.10
C PHE A 33 -2.63 39.00 -14.94
N PHE A 34 -2.75 39.11 -16.26
CA PHE A 34 -2.74 37.94 -17.15
C PHE A 34 -1.39 37.22 -17.17
N LEU A 35 -0.30 37.95 -17.44
CA LEU A 35 1.05 37.39 -17.43
C LEU A 35 1.47 36.95 -16.02
N GLY A 36 1.06 37.68 -14.96
CA GLY A 36 1.26 37.25 -13.58
C GLY A 36 0.59 35.91 -13.25
N GLY A 37 -0.63 35.69 -13.75
CA GLY A 37 -1.34 34.41 -13.63
C GLY A 37 -0.63 33.26 -14.35
N LEU A 38 -0.11 33.51 -15.56
CA LEU A 38 0.68 32.51 -16.30
C LEU A 38 1.99 32.17 -15.58
N LEU A 39 2.69 33.18 -15.04
CA LEU A 39 3.89 32.97 -14.24
C LEU A 39 3.60 32.13 -13.01
N PHE A 40 2.50 32.40 -12.29
CA PHE A 40 2.07 31.60 -11.14
C PHE A 40 1.86 30.13 -11.53
N ALA A 41 1.06 29.89 -12.58
CA ALA A 41 0.74 28.55 -13.03
C ALA A 41 2.00 27.79 -13.50
N GLY A 42 2.89 28.47 -14.22
CA GLY A 42 4.16 27.93 -14.70
C GLY A 42 5.11 27.58 -13.56
N SER A 43 5.33 28.49 -12.61
CA SER A 43 6.17 28.24 -11.43
C SER A 43 5.60 27.12 -10.56
N TYR A 44 4.27 27.02 -10.47
CA TYR A 44 3.60 25.98 -9.69
C TYR A 44 3.74 24.60 -10.33
N ALA A 45 3.47 24.51 -11.64
CA ALA A 45 3.62 23.25 -12.38
C ALA A 45 5.07 22.75 -12.36
N THR A 46 6.05 23.63 -12.55
CA THR A 46 7.47 23.27 -12.53
C THR A 46 7.95 22.86 -11.13
N SER A 47 7.62 23.64 -10.09
CA SER A 47 8.00 23.32 -8.71
C SER A 47 7.38 22.00 -8.23
N THR A 48 6.10 21.74 -8.54
CA THR A 48 5.47 20.45 -8.21
C THR A 48 6.13 19.28 -8.96
N ALA A 49 6.44 19.41 -10.24
CA ALA A 49 7.12 18.36 -11.00
C ALA A 49 8.51 18.03 -10.41
N LEU A 50 9.30 19.06 -10.11
CA LEU A 50 10.64 18.92 -9.52
C LEU A 50 10.61 18.27 -8.13
N LEU A 51 9.73 18.75 -7.24
CA LEU A 51 9.58 18.20 -5.91
C LEU A 51 9.11 16.74 -5.95
N LYS A 52 8.17 16.40 -6.84
CA LYS A 52 7.74 15.00 -7.04
C LYS A 52 8.88 14.11 -7.51
N HIS A 53 9.69 14.57 -8.46
CA HIS A 53 10.87 13.84 -8.94
C HIS A 53 11.87 13.60 -7.80
N ARG A 54 12.18 14.64 -7.01
CA ARG A 54 13.07 14.53 -5.84
C ARG A 54 12.54 13.56 -4.79
N GLN A 55 11.24 13.61 -4.49
CA GLN A 55 10.61 12.69 -3.55
C GLN A 55 10.74 11.24 -4.01
N LYS A 56 10.44 10.95 -5.28
CA LYS A 56 10.62 9.58 -5.84
C LYS A 56 12.08 9.14 -5.78
N LYS A 57 13.02 10.00 -6.18
CA LYS A 57 14.46 9.71 -6.11
C LYS A 57 14.89 9.36 -4.68
N LYS A 58 14.43 10.14 -3.68
CA LYS A 58 14.70 9.87 -2.27
C LYS A 58 14.16 8.52 -1.82
N VAL A 59 12.93 8.16 -2.22
CA VAL A 59 12.36 6.84 -1.90
C VAL A 59 13.20 5.71 -2.51
N MET A 60 13.56 5.82 -3.79
CA MET A 60 14.41 4.82 -4.45
C MET A 60 15.78 4.67 -3.76
N GLN A 61 16.40 5.78 -3.38
CA GLN A 61 17.69 5.78 -2.67
C GLN A 61 17.60 5.13 -1.29
N ILE A 62 16.58 5.47 -0.49
CA ILE A 62 16.39 4.89 0.85
C ILE A 62 16.07 3.40 0.75
N ALA A 63 15.26 3.01 -0.23
CA ALA A 63 14.90 1.62 -0.48
C ALA A 63 16.01 0.84 -1.22
N GLY A 64 17.07 1.49 -1.69
CA GLY A 64 18.15 0.81 -2.44
C GLY A 64 17.68 0.14 -3.74
N ILE A 65 16.59 0.61 -4.35
CA ILE A 65 16.02 0.02 -5.58
C ILE A 65 16.31 0.89 -6.80
N THR A 66 16.45 0.24 -7.95
CA THR A 66 16.63 0.89 -9.24
C THR A 66 15.34 1.57 -9.73
N LYS A 67 15.47 2.43 -10.74
CA LYS A 67 14.32 3.11 -11.36
C LYS A 67 13.38 2.12 -12.06
N GLU A 68 13.92 1.04 -12.62
CA GLU A 68 13.14 0.02 -13.34
C GLU A 68 12.31 -0.81 -12.36
N GLU A 69 12.94 -1.28 -11.28
CA GLU A 69 12.25 -1.96 -10.18
C GLU A 69 11.17 -1.07 -9.57
N PHE A 70 11.47 0.21 -9.31
CA PHE A 70 10.48 1.15 -8.79
C PHE A 70 9.27 1.28 -9.72
N LYS A 71 9.50 1.42 -11.04
CA LYS A 71 8.41 1.52 -12.04
C LYS A 71 7.61 0.22 -12.11
N HIS A 72 8.30 -0.91 -12.02
CA HIS A 72 7.69 -2.22 -12.01
C HIS A 72 6.75 -2.38 -10.81
N ILE A 73 7.23 -2.09 -9.60
CA ILE A 73 6.43 -2.10 -8.37
C ILE A 73 5.26 -1.11 -8.44
N GLU A 74 5.46 0.11 -8.97
CA GLU A 74 4.34 1.05 -9.20
C GLU A 74 3.25 0.46 -10.10
N THR A 75 3.65 -0.29 -11.14
CA THR A 75 2.73 -0.93 -12.08
C THR A 75 1.95 -2.04 -11.39
N GLN A 76 2.63 -2.91 -10.62
CA GLN A 76 1.97 -3.99 -9.88
C GLN A 76 1.04 -3.47 -8.78
N LEU A 77 1.45 -2.43 -8.06
CA LEU A 77 0.56 -1.74 -7.11
C LEU A 77 -0.68 -1.18 -7.81
N SER A 78 -0.53 -0.61 -9.01
CA SER A 78 -1.68 -0.10 -9.76
C SER A 78 -2.62 -1.22 -10.21
N ALA A 79 -2.09 -2.35 -10.68
CA ALA A 79 -2.89 -3.52 -11.06
C ALA A 79 -3.62 -4.11 -9.84
N ALA A 80 -2.92 -4.31 -8.73
CA ALA A 80 -3.51 -4.80 -7.48
C ALA A 80 -4.64 -3.91 -6.96
N ASN A 81 -4.51 -2.57 -7.05
CA ASN A 81 -5.59 -1.68 -6.66
C ASN A 81 -6.86 -1.86 -7.53
N LYS A 82 -6.70 -2.14 -8.84
CA LYS A 82 -7.83 -2.48 -9.71
C LYS A 82 -8.47 -3.80 -9.29
N HIS A 83 -7.66 -4.83 -9.03
CA HIS A 83 -8.14 -6.12 -8.53
C HIS A 83 -8.91 -5.99 -7.21
N ILE A 84 -8.38 -5.24 -6.25
CA ILE A 84 -9.05 -4.93 -4.97
C ILE A 84 -10.38 -4.21 -5.19
N GLN A 85 -10.43 -3.28 -6.15
CA GLN A 85 -11.67 -2.58 -6.49
C GLN A 85 -12.72 -3.55 -7.05
N THR A 86 -12.33 -4.47 -7.95
CA THR A 86 -13.21 -5.51 -8.48
C THR A 86 -13.71 -6.44 -7.37
N LEU A 87 -12.80 -6.93 -6.51
CA LEU A 87 -13.16 -7.75 -5.35
C LEU A 87 -14.16 -7.03 -4.44
N SER A 88 -13.94 -5.73 -4.22
CA SER A 88 -14.80 -4.88 -3.42
C SER A 88 -16.21 -4.72 -4.01
N GLN A 89 -16.32 -4.67 -5.34
CA GLN A 89 -17.62 -4.61 -6.01
C GLN A 89 -18.35 -5.95 -5.95
N ASN A 90 -17.61 -7.06 -5.96
CA ASN A 90 -18.19 -8.39 -5.97
C ASN A 90 -18.67 -8.89 -4.63
N TYR A 91 -18.04 -8.52 -3.50
CA TYR A 91 -18.55 -8.98 -2.20
C TYR A 91 -19.97 -8.46 -1.92
N LEU A 92 -20.38 -7.31 -2.49
CA LEU A 92 -21.77 -6.83 -2.40
C LEU A 92 -22.75 -7.62 -3.29
N ARG A 93 -22.24 -8.38 -4.26
CA ARG A 93 -23.03 -9.10 -5.26
C ARG A 93 -23.22 -10.58 -4.93
N VAL A 94 -22.40 -11.13 -4.04
CA VAL A 94 -22.55 -12.51 -3.59
C VAL A 94 -23.75 -12.66 -2.66
N ARG A 95 -24.53 -13.73 -2.85
CA ARG A 95 -25.74 -14.01 -2.04
C ARG A 95 -25.46 -14.77 -0.75
N SER A 96 -24.27 -15.36 -0.61
CA SER A 96 -23.90 -16.14 0.57
C SER A 96 -23.22 -15.25 1.61
N VAL A 97 -23.71 -15.29 2.86
CA VAL A 97 -23.11 -14.55 3.98
C VAL A 97 -21.67 -15.01 4.26
N SER A 98 -21.40 -16.31 4.13
CA SER A 98 -20.05 -16.85 4.29
C SER A 98 -19.11 -16.31 3.20
N ALA A 99 -19.54 -16.34 1.93
CA ALA A 99 -18.76 -15.78 0.82
C ALA A 99 -18.56 -14.26 0.98
N PHE A 100 -19.59 -13.54 1.44
CA PHE A 100 -19.48 -12.11 1.74
C PHE A 100 -18.37 -11.82 2.75
N LYS A 101 -18.38 -12.54 3.89
CA LYS A 101 -17.37 -12.37 4.96
C LYS A 101 -15.96 -12.66 4.44
N GLN A 102 -15.78 -13.76 3.70
CA GLN A 102 -14.50 -14.13 3.12
C GLN A 102 -13.95 -13.04 2.20
N LEU A 103 -14.77 -12.57 1.25
CA LEU A 103 -14.34 -11.54 0.29
C LEU A 103 -14.08 -10.18 0.95
N LEU A 104 -14.82 -9.84 2.00
CA LEU A 104 -14.58 -8.64 2.80
C LEU A 104 -13.22 -8.70 3.50
N GLU A 105 -12.90 -9.83 4.15
CA GLU A 105 -11.60 -10.05 4.79
C GLU A 105 -10.45 -10.03 3.77
N MET A 106 -10.58 -10.77 2.65
CA MET A 106 -9.61 -10.74 1.55
C MET A 106 -9.37 -9.31 1.06
N THR A 107 -10.43 -8.52 0.86
CA THR A 107 -10.33 -7.12 0.43
C THR A 107 -9.57 -6.27 1.45
N ARG A 108 -9.86 -6.45 2.75
CA ARG A 108 -9.20 -5.72 3.84
C ARG A 108 -7.72 -6.06 3.92
N ILE A 109 -7.37 -7.34 3.91
CA ILE A 109 -5.99 -7.83 3.97
C ILE A 109 -5.21 -7.37 2.73
N SER A 110 -5.79 -7.50 1.55
CA SER A 110 -5.17 -7.05 0.29
C SER A 110 -4.86 -5.55 0.31
N LYS A 111 -5.77 -4.72 0.83
CA LYS A 111 -5.52 -3.27 1.03
C LYS A 111 -4.34 -3.02 1.98
N ASN A 112 -4.20 -3.84 3.02
CA ASN A 112 -3.08 -3.73 3.96
C ASN A 112 -1.75 -4.10 3.30
N ILE A 113 -1.68 -5.21 2.55
CA ILE A 113 -0.47 -5.61 1.81
C ILE A 113 -0.06 -4.50 0.84
N VAL A 114 -0.99 -3.98 0.04
CA VAL A 114 -0.73 -2.86 -0.88
C VAL A 114 -0.25 -1.62 -0.13
N LYS A 115 -0.81 -1.32 1.05
CA LYS A 115 -0.36 -0.18 1.87
C LYS A 115 1.05 -0.38 2.40
N ILE A 116 1.40 -1.58 2.85
CA ILE A 116 2.74 -1.94 3.35
C ILE A 116 3.77 -1.78 2.23
N VAL A 117 3.55 -2.40 1.07
CA VAL A 117 4.46 -2.30 -0.09
C VAL A 117 4.53 -0.88 -0.65
N LYS A 118 3.42 -0.12 -0.60
CA LYS A 118 3.43 1.30 -0.99
C LYS A 118 4.31 2.14 -0.06
N THR A 119 4.44 1.75 1.21
CA THR A 119 5.21 2.46 2.23
C THR A 119 6.68 2.07 2.17
N ASP A 120 6.97 0.77 2.09
CA ASP A 120 8.31 0.23 1.83
C ASP A 120 8.28 -0.64 0.57
N PRO A 121 8.76 -0.12 -0.57
CA PRO A 121 8.78 -0.82 -1.85
C PRO A 121 9.49 -2.17 -1.84
N ARG A 122 10.52 -2.34 -1.00
CA ARG A 122 11.33 -3.58 -0.98
C ARG A 122 10.51 -4.79 -0.54
N LYS A 123 9.49 -4.55 0.27
CA LYS A 123 8.55 -5.57 0.75
C LYS A 123 7.77 -6.22 -0.37
N PHE A 124 7.74 -5.62 -1.57
CA PHE A 124 7.17 -6.25 -2.77
C PHE A 124 7.73 -7.65 -2.99
N TYR A 125 9.05 -7.83 -2.84
CA TYR A 125 9.72 -9.11 -3.12
C TYR A 125 9.38 -10.21 -2.11
N ASN A 126 8.98 -9.85 -0.89
CA ASN A 126 8.51 -10.82 0.10
C ASN A 126 7.12 -11.37 -0.26
N VAL A 127 6.35 -10.64 -1.06
CA VAL A 127 4.96 -10.96 -1.40
C VAL A 127 4.72 -10.89 -2.90
N GLU A 128 5.72 -11.22 -3.70
CA GLU A 128 5.58 -11.23 -5.16
C GLU A 128 4.42 -12.14 -5.63
N PRO A 129 4.24 -13.36 -5.08
CA PRO A 129 3.12 -14.23 -5.43
C PRO A 129 1.73 -13.61 -5.20
N PHE A 130 1.58 -12.75 -4.19
CA PHE A 130 0.32 -12.02 -3.95
C PHE A 130 -0.09 -11.20 -5.17
N PHE A 131 0.85 -10.45 -5.76
CA PHE A 131 0.59 -9.54 -6.88
C PHE A 131 0.31 -10.29 -8.18
N TYR A 132 1.01 -11.42 -8.40
CA TYR A 132 0.96 -12.14 -9.66
C TYR A 132 -0.06 -13.27 -9.71
N ALA A 133 -0.33 -13.91 -8.59
CA ALA A 133 -1.11 -15.14 -8.56
C ALA A 133 -2.31 -15.04 -7.61
N HIS A 134 -2.08 -14.76 -6.31
CA HIS A 134 -3.12 -14.95 -5.30
C HIS A 134 -4.27 -13.95 -5.45
N LEU A 135 -3.97 -12.65 -5.52
CA LEU A 135 -5.00 -11.62 -5.67
C LEU A 135 -5.70 -11.69 -7.04
N PRO A 136 -5.00 -11.81 -8.19
CA PRO A 136 -5.66 -11.97 -9.49
C PRO A 136 -6.57 -13.21 -9.54
N SER A 137 -6.12 -14.35 -9.01
CA SER A 137 -6.92 -15.59 -8.98
C SER A 137 -8.16 -15.45 -8.11
N ALA A 138 -8.03 -14.80 -6.95
CA ALA A 138 -9.16 -14.49 -6.08
C ALA A 138 -10.23 -13.68 -6.80
N VAL A 139 -9.82 -12.66 -7.57
CA VAL A 139 -10.74 -11.84 -8.38
C VAL A 139 -11.43 -12.68 -9.44
N GLU A 140 -10.67 -13.44 -10.24
CA GLU A 140 -11.23 -14.25 -11.32
C GLU A 140 -12.24 -15.28 -10.79
N LEU A 141 -11.89 -16.02 -9.74
CA LEU A 141 -12.78 -17.00 -9.11
C LEU A 141 -14.05 -16.33 -8.55
N THR A 142 -13.91 -15.16 -7.94
CA THR A 142 -15.06 -14.41 -7.39
C THR A 142 -15.99 -13.92 -8.50
N ASP A 143 -15.44 -13.43 -9.61
CA ASP A 143 -16.20 -12.98 -10.78
C ASP A 143 -17.00 -14.14 -11.37
N LYS A 144 -16.34 -15.28 -11.63
CA LYS A 144 -17.01 -16.48 -12.17
C LYS A 144 -18.05 -17.04 -11.20
N TYR A 145 -17.75 -17.08 -9.91
CA TYR A 145 -18.71 -17.50 -8.87
C TYR A 145 -19.95 -16.61 -8.85
N THR A 146 -19.76 -15.28 -8.88
CA THR A 146 -20.87 -14.31 -8.87
C THR A 146 -21.70 -14.39 -10.14
N MET A 147 -21.07 -14.63 -11.29
CA MET A 147 -21.76 -14.84 -12.57
C MET A 147 -22.60 -16.11 -12.57
N LEU A 148 -22.02 -17.24 -12.16
CA LEU A 148 -22.67 -18.55 -12.17
C LEU A 148 -23.77 -18.66 -11.10
N SER A 149 -23.55 -18.12 -9.90
CA SER A 149 -24.53 -18.17 -8.80
C SER A 149 -25.83 -17.40 -9.10
N LYS A 150 -25.84 -16.53 -10.11
CA LYS A 150 -27.02 -15.79 -10.57
C LYS A 150 -27.81 -16.51 -11.64
N GLN A 151 -27.26 -17.56 -12.26
CA GLN A 151 -27.92 -18.26 -13.35
C GLN A 151 -29.12 -19.07 -12.83
N PRO A 152 -30.21 -19.16 -13.62
CA PRO A 152 -31.40 -19.92 -13.24
C PRO A 152 -31.18 -21.44 -13.34
N VAL A 153 -30.27 -21.88 -14.20
CA VAL A 153 -29.92 -23.29 -14.40
C VAL A 153 -29.07 -23.76 -13.22
N LYS A 154 -29.57 -24.75 -12.49
CA LYS A 154 -28.96 -25.28 -11.26
C LYS A 154 -28.60 -26.76 -11.42
N ASP A 155 -27.90 -27.09 -12.49
CA ASP A 155 -27.42 -28.46 -12.68
C ASP A 155 -26.44 -28.86 -11.55
N LYS A 156 -26.35 -30.15 -11.26
CA LYS A 156 -25.49 -30.72 -10.22
C LYS A 156 -24.03 -30.35 -10.41
N GLU A 157 -23.55 -30.32 -11.66
CA GLU A 157 -22.20 -29.90 -11.99
C GLU A 157 -21.93 -28.43 -11.62
N ILE A 158 -22.89 -27.54 -11.88
CA ILE A 158 -22.80 -26.11 -11.51
C ILE A 158 -22.74 -25.96 -9.98
N GLN A 159 -23.60 -26.68 -9.25
CA GLN A 159 -23.61 -26.63 -7.79
C GLN A 159 -22.29 -27.15 -7.19
N LEU A 160 -21.77 -28.26 -7.72
CA LEU A 160 -20.48 -28.81 -7.31
C LEU A 160 -19.34 -27.81 -7.57
N THR A 161 -19.32 -27.21 -8.76
CA THR A 161 -18.33 -26.19 -9.13
C THR A 161 -18.41 -24.98 -8.22
N LEU A 162 -19.60 -24.44 -7.98
CA LEU A 162 -19.82 -23.32 -7.04
C LEU A 162 -19.38 -23.66 -5.61
N SER A 163 -19.54 -24.92 -5.18
CA SER A 163 -19.05 -25.37 -3.89
C SER A 163 -17.53 -25.40 -3.83
N LYS A 164 -16.89 -26.02 -4.83
CA LYS A 164 -15.42 -26.09 -4.93
C LYS A 164 -14.78 -24.71 -5.05
N THR A 165 -15.42 -23.79 -5.77
CA THR A 165 -14.95 -22.39 -5.86
C THR A 165 -14.98 -21.70 -4.49
N ARG A 166 -16.02 -21.92 -3.66
CA ARG A 166 -16.06 -21.35 -2.30
C ARG A 166 -14.96 -21.90 -1.40
N GLU A 167 -14.69 -23.20 -1.49
CA GLU A 167 -13.58 -23.84 -0.78
C GLU A 167 -12.24 -23.23 -1.22
N THR A 168 -12.01 -23.16 -2.53
CA THR A 168 -10.77 -22.57 -3.09
C THR A 168 -10.60 -21.08 -2.70
N LEU A 169 -11.70 -20.30 -2.65
CA LEU A 169 -11.66 -18.92 -2.16
C LEU A 169 -11.32 -18.82 -0.67
N THR A 170 -11.67 -19.85 0.12
CA THR A 170 -11.29 -19.94 1.53
C THR A 170 -9.78 -20.16 1.64
N ASP A 171 -9.24 -21.12 0.88
CA ASP A 171 -7.80 -21.41 0.86
C ASP A 171 -6.98 -20.20 0.37
N LEU A 172 -7.48 -19.48 -0.64
CA LEU A 172 -6.85 -18.25 -1.12
C LEU A 172 -6.91 -17.13 -0.08
N ASN A 173 -7.98 -17.03 0.72
CA ASN A 173 -8.05 -16.07 1.80
C ASN A 173 -6.97 -16.34 2.86
N ASP A 174 -6.74 -17.61 3.19
CA ASP A 174 -5.69 -18.00 4.15
C ASP A 174 -4.29 -17.79 3.54
N THR A 175 -4.11 -18.06 2.25
CA THR A 175 -2.87 -17.75 1.53
C THR A 175 -2.57 -16.25 1.54
N ILE A 176 -3.57 -15.40 1.31
CA ILE A 176 -3.42 -13.93 1.38
C ILE A 176 -3.14 -13.45 2.80
N GLN A 177 -3.61 -14.16 3.84
CA GLN A 177 -3.20 -13.87 5.23
C GLN A 177 -1.72 -14.19 5.46
N ILE A 178 -1.21 -15.26 4.86
CA ILE A 178 0.22 -15.61 4.90
C ILE A 178 1.03 -14.53 4.17
N ASP A 179 0.60 -14.11 2.97
CA ASP A 179 1.25 -12.99 2.26
C ASP A 179 1.33 -11.73 3.15
N LEU A 180 0.27 -11.42 3.92
CA LEU A 180 0.33 -10.29 4.86
C LEU A 180 1.40 -10.48 5.95
N LYS A 181 1.56 -11.70 6.47
CA LYS A 181 2.63 -12.01 7.44
C LYS A 181 4.00 -11.86 6.79
N ASP A 182 4.17 -12.33 5.55
CA ASP A 182 5.43 -12.23 4.81
C ASP A 182 5.81 -10.77 4.50
N ALA A 183 4.83 -9.92 4.21
CA ALA A 183 5.03 -8.48 4.09
C ALA A 183 5.52 -7.82 5.40
N LEU A 184 5.26 -8.44 6.55
CA LEU A 184 5.63 -7.96 7.88
C LEU A 184 6.82 -8.70 8.48
N ALA A 185 7.32 -9.77 7.85
CA ALA A 185 8.33 -10.68 8.42
C ALA A 185 9.56 -9.92 8.98
N ASN A 186 10.17 -9.07 8.15
CA ASN A 186 11.34 -8.29 8.58
C ASN A 186 11.06 -7.36 9.77
N ASP A 187 9.85 -6.78 9.85
CA ASP A 187 9.47 -5.91 10.96
C ASP A 187 9.28 -6.72 12.25
N ILE A 188 8.71 -7.92 12.12
CA ILE A 188 8.51 -8.87 13.22
C ILE A 188 9.87 -9.33 13.76
N ASP A 189 10.79 -9.72 12.89
CA ASP A 189 12.13 -10.17 13.29
C ASP A 189 12.91 -9.06 13.99
N THR A 190 12.84 -7.83 13.45
CA THR A 190 13.46 -6.65 14.08
C THR A 190 12.88 -6.40 15.46
N LEU A 191 11.56 -6.45 15.59
CA LEU A 191 10.87 -6.25 16.87
C LEU A 191 11.26 -7.32 17.90
N GLN A 192 11.38 -8.58 17.49
CA GLN A 192 11.81 -9.67 18.39
C GLN A 192 13.23 -9.45 18.90
N MET A 193 14.17 -9.04 18.04
CA MET A 193 15.53 -8.70 18.44
C MET A 193 15.57 -7.51 19.42
N GLU A 194 14.77 -6.47 19.17
CA GLU A 194 14.67 -5.32 20.08
C GLU A 194 14.10 -5.72 21.45
N ILE A 195 13.09 -6.60 21.48
CA ILE A 195 12.54 -7.16 22.72
C ILE A 195 13.60 -7.95 23.49
N GLU A 196 14.36 -8.81 22.80
CA GLU A 196 15.43 -9.59 23.43
C GLU A 196 16.52 -8.67 24.02
N PHE A 197 16.93 -7.65 23.27
CA PHE A 197 17.90 -6.66 23.73
C PHE A 197 17.38 -5.87 24.95
N ALA A 198 16.13 -5.43 24.92
CA ALA A 198 15.50 -4.74 26.05
C ALA A 198 15.44 -5.63 27.30
N ASN A 199 15.07 -6.91 27.15
CA ASN A 199 15.04 -7.87 28.25
C ASN A 199 16.44 -8.10 28.86
N ARG A 200 17.45 -8.33 28.02
CA ARG A 200 18.84 -8.52 28.48
C ARG A 200 19.39 -7.28 29.16
N SER A 201 19.12 -6.09 28.64
CA SER A 201 19.60 -4.83 29.24
C SER A 201 18.93 -4.53 30.58
N ASN A 202 17.63 -4.81 30.72
CA ASN A 202 16.91 -4.69 31.98
C ASN A 202 17.39 -5.70 33.03
N LEU A 203 17.64 -6.95 32.63
CA LEU A 203 18.19 -7.97 33.53
C LEU A 203 19.56 -7.55 34.09
N ARG A 204 20.49 -7.13 33.21
CA ARG A 204 21.80 -6.62 33.62
C ARG A 204 21.70 -5.43 34.57
N ARG A 205 20.74 -4.53 34.33
CA ARG A 205 20.51 -3.38 35.21
C ARG A 205 20.00 -3.82 36.59
N ARG A 206 19.09 -4.79 36.65
CA ARG A 206 18.63 -5.37 37.93
C ARG A 206 19.77 -6.03 38.68
N GLU A 207 20.54 -6.88 38.00
CA GLU A 207 21.75 -7.48 38.59
C GLU A 207 22.68 -6.40 39.15
N GLN A 208 22.95 -5.33 38.40
CA GLN A 208 23.78 -4.21 38.88
C GLN A 208 23.20 -3.48 40.11
N LEU A 209 21.87 -3.38 40.25
CA LEU A 209 21.23 -2.80 41.43
C LEU A 209 21.34 -3.73 42.64
N ASP A 210 21.14 -5.03 42.45
CA ASP A 210 21.31 -6.06 43.48
C ASP A 210 22.76 -6.07 44.00
N TRP A 211 23.74 -5.99 43.09
CA TRP A 211 25.16 -5.90 43.45
C TRP A 211 25.53 -4.60 44.19
N ARG A 212 24.77 -3.52 44.00
CA ARG A 212 24.99 -2.23 44.67
C ARG A 212 24.36 -2.17 46.06
N GLY A 213 23.56 -3.16 46.44
CA GLY A 213 22.96 -3.25 47.78
C GLY A 213 21.93 -2.16 48.05
N ASP A 214 21.32 -1.59 47.01
CA ASP A 214 20.30 -0.54 47.12
C ASP A 214 18.92 -1.10 47.56
N ASP A 215 18.80 -2.42 47.77
CA ASP A 215 17.69 -3.06 48.48
C ASP A 215 17.95 -3.07 50.00
N LYS A 216 17.82 -1.89 50.63
CA LYS A 216 17.48 -1.74 52.05
C LYS A 216 16.51 -0.59 52.25
#